data_AF-A0A7C5DGV5-F1
#
_entry.id   AF-A0A7C5DGV5-F1
#
_cell.length_a   1.000
_cell.length_b   1.000
_cell.length_c   1.000
_cell.angle_alpha   90.00
_cell.angle_beta   90.00
_cell.angle_gamma   90.00
#
_symmetry.space_group_name_H-M   'P 1'
#
loop_
_entity.id
_entity.type
_entity.pdbx_description
1 polymer ?
#
loop_
_entity_poly.entity_id
_entity_poly.type
_entity_poly.pdbx_seq_one_letter_code
_entity_poly.pdbx_strand_id
1 'polypeptide(L)'
;MNKVYYVRNADSNKYEEVLGRELAYKFENGMVVAVKLHMGEEKGMFSPSLAKRTIKLLNNLGCKPFLFDTPVKYYGSRHTKQSYENTASKHGFTMTNMGCPVLISDDYVVVKTKHMNVEVSRDLAQA
;
A
#
# COMPACT_ATOMS: atom_id res chain seq x y z
N MET A 1 3.56 1.26 21.28
CA MET A 1 2.15 0.86 21.40
C MET A 1 1.44 1.18 20.09
N ASN A 2 1.00 0.17 19.34
CA ASN A 2 0.32 0.38 18.05
C ASN A 2 -1.16 0.64 18.32
N LYS A 3 -1.64 1.85 18.02
CA LYS A 3 -3.05 2.20 18.15
C LYS A 3 -3.77 1.75 16.87
N VAL A 4 -4.82 0.95 17.01
CA VAL A 4 -5.69 0.54 15.90
C VAL A 4 -6.94 1.41 15.94
N TYR A 5 -7.19 2.15 14.85
CA TYR A 5 -8.35 3.02 14.72
C TYR A 5 -9.39 2.35 13.83
N TYR A 6 -10.59 2.12 14.36
CA TYR A 6 -11.70 1.54 13.62
C TYR A 6 -12.72 2.62 13.27
N VAL A 7 -12.87 2.89 11.97
CA VAL A 7 -13.85 3.86 11.46
C VAL A 7 -15.06 3.08 10.97
N ARG A 8 -16.12 3.00 11.80
CA ARG A 8 -17.35 2.22 11.54
C ARG A 8 -18.17 2.71 10.35
N ASN A 9 -18.12 4.00 10.08
CA ASN A 9 -18.72 4.64 8.93
C ASN A 9 -17.71 5.67 8.42
N ALA A 10 -17.16 5.45 7.23
CA ALA A 10 -16.33 6.43 6.55
C ALA A 10 -17.22 7.56 6.02
N ASP A 11 -17.80 8.33 6.93
CA ASP A 11 -18.19 9.69 6.59
C ASP A 11 -16.89 10.38 6.14
N SER A 12 -16.85 10.82 4.87
CA SER A 12 -15.60 11.17 4.19
C SER A 12 -14.78 12.20 4.96
N ASN A 13 -15.45 13.08 5.68
CA ASN A 13 -14.85 14.16 6.44
C ASN A 13 -14.08 13.65 7.68
N LYS A 14 -14.50 12.53 8.29
CA LYS A 14 -13.81 11.95 9.45
C LYS A 14 -12.59 11.13 9.06
N TYR A 15 -12.58 10.55 7.86
CA TYR A 15 -11.44 9.77 7.39
C TYR A 15 -10.17 10.62 7.32
N GLU A 16 -10.27 11.76 6.65
CA GLU A 16 -9.12 12.65 6.42
C GLU A 16 -8.66 13.31 7.72
N GLU A 17 -9.59 13.68 8.60
CA GLU A 17 -9.28 14.23 9.92
C GLU A 17 -8.53 13.21 10.80
N VAL A 18 -9.11 12.03 11.01
CA VAL A 18 -8.54 11.01 11.91
C VAL A 18 -7.23 10.50 11.34
N LEU A 19 -7.22 10.07 10.08
CA LEU A 19 -6.01 9.53 9.47
C LEU A 19 -4.93 10.59 9.34
N GLY A 20 -5.28 11.81 8.93
CA GLY A 20 -4.34 12.93 8.83
C GLY A 20 -3.61 13.19 10.14
N ARG A 21 -4.33 13.21 11.26
CA ARG A 21 -3.73 13.39 12.59
C ARG A 21 -2.76 12.26 12.96
N GLU A 22 -3.15 11.01 12.71
CA GLU A 22 -2.29 9.86 13.05
C GLU A 22 -1.06 9.78 12.15
N LEU A 23 -1.20 10.10 10.86
CA LEU A 23 -0.08 10.17 9.93
C LEU A 23 0.89 11.28 10.34
N ALA A 24 0.39 12.48 10.69
CA ALA A 24 1.22 13.61 11.12
C ALA A 24 1.98 13.31 12.43
N TYR A 25 1.42 12.47 13.30
CA TYR A 25 2.11 12.01 14.52
C TYR A 25 3.21 10.96 14.24
N LYS A 26 3.14 10.26 13.10
CA LYS A 26 4.00 9.11 12.78
C LYS A 26 5.07 9.39 11.74
N PHE A 27 4.82 10.33 10.83
CA PHE A 27 5.66 10.57 9.67
C PHE A 27 6.05 12.04 9.58
N GLU A 28 7.28 12.26 9.13
CA GLU A 28 7.90 13.57 8.99
C GLU A 28 8.19 13.89 7.52
N ASN A 29 8.45 15.18 7.24
CA ASN A 29 8.80 15.65 5.91
C ASN A 29 10.02 14.88 5.35
N GLY A 30 9.95 14.50 4.08
CA GLY A 30 11.04 13.82 3.39
C GLY A 30 11.06 12.30 3.56
N MET A 31 10.27 11.73 4.48
CA MET A 31 10.17 10.27 4.65
C MET A 31 9.60 9.59 3.40
N VAL A 32 10.21 8.47 3.02
CA VAL A 32 9.66 7.55 2.01
C VAL A 32 8.68 6.62 2.70
N VAL A 33 7.45 6.50 2.20
CA VAL A 33 6.38 5.77 2.89
C VAL A 33 5.74 4.74 1.96
N ALA A 34 5.94 3.46 2.26
CA ALA A 34 5.24 2.38 1.58
C ALA A 34 3.79 2.28 2.08
N VAL A 35 2.82 2.42 1.18
CA VAL A 35 1.40 2.18 1.47
C VAL A 35 1.04 0.81 0.90
N LYS A 36 1.08 -0.22 1.75
CA LYS A 36 0.77 -1.59 1.32
C LYS A 36 -0.73 -1.76 1.09
N LEU A 37 -1.10 -2.21 -0.11
CA LEU A 37 -2.50 -2.30 -0.53
C LEU A 37 -2.73 -3.43 -1.53
N HIS A 38 -3.79 -4.23 -1.33
CA HIS A 38 -4.25 -5.18 -2.34
C HIS A 38 -4.99 -4.46 -3.48
N MET A 39 -4.34 -4.32 -4.63
CA MET A 39 -4.82 -3.58 -5.81
C MET A 39 -5.48 -4.49 -6.86
N GLY A 40 -5.29 -5.81 -6.75
CA GLY A 40 -5.45 -6.73 -7.88
C GLY A 40 -6.56 -7.74 -7.74
N GLU A 41 -7.44 -7.63 -6.75
CA GLU A 41 -8.55 -8.56 -6.58
C GLU A 41 -9.67 -8.29 -7.58
N GLU A 42 -10.18 -9.31 -8.27
CA GLU A 42 -11.30 -9.16 -9.22
C GLU A 42 -12.61 -8.74 -8.53
N LYS A 43 -12.77 -9.08 -7.25
CA LYS A 43 -13.93 -8.73 -6.41
C LYS A 43 -13.47 -8.28 -5.03
N GLY A 44 -14.22 -7.39 -4.39
CA GLY A 44 -13.91 -6.93 -3.02
C GLY A 44 -12.67 -6.04 -2.92
N MET A 45 -12.29 -5.40 -4.02
CA MET A 45 -11.14 -4.52 -4.08
C MET A 45 -11.33 -3.25 -3.23
N PHE A 46 -10.25 -2.78 -2.64
CA PHE A 46 -10.21 -1.51 -1.95
C PHE A 46 -10.48 -0.33 -2.90
N SER A 47 -11.18 0.69 -2.42
CA SER A 47 -11.53 1.85 -3.23
C SER A 47 -10.29 2.64 -3.67
N PRO A 48 -10.03 2.83 -4.98
CA PRO A 48 -8.94 3.67 -5.46
C PRO A 48 -9.07 5.12 -5.00
N SER A 49 -10.29 5.62 -4.77
CA SER A 49 -10.51 6.98 -4.28
C SER A 49 -9.98 7.15 -2.86
N LEU A 50 -10.14 6.14 -2.01
CA LEU A 50 -9.68 6.17 -0.63
C LEU A 50 -8.15 6.03 -0.55
N ALA A 51 -7.56 5.21 -1.43
CA ALA A 51 -6.12 5.15 -1.60
C ALA A 51 -5.57 6.53 -2.01
N LYS A 52 -6.16 7.17 -3.02
CA LYS A 52 -5.77 8.51 -3.47
C LYS A 52 -5.86 9.57 -2.37
N ARG A 53 -6.90 9.55 -1.53
CA ARG A 53 -7.02 10.45 -0.37
C ARG A 53 -5.90 10.22 0.64
N THR A 54 -5.55 8.97 0.90
CA THR A 54 -4.42 8.60 1.79
C THR A 54 -3.09 9.12 1.26
N ILE A 55 -2.84 8.92 -0.04
CA ILE A 55 -1.64 9.43 -0.72
C ILE A 55 -1.57 10.96 -0.63
N LYS A 56 -2.70 11.64 -0.85
CA LYS A 56 -2.79 13.10 -0.71
C LYS A 56 -2.41 13.57 0.70
N LEU A 57 -2.88 12.90 1.76
CA LEU A 57 -2.53 13.24 3.14
C LEU A 57 -1.02 13.10 3.39
N LEU A 58 -0.41 12.01 2.95
CA LEU A 58 1.05 11.80 3.06
C LEU A 58 1.84 12.86 2.28
N ASN A 59 1.42 13.17 1.04
CA ASN A 59 2.03 14.24 0.25
C ASN A 59 1.94 15.60 0.93
N ASN A 60 0.81 15.92 1.57
CA ASN A 60 0.63 17.18 2.29
C ASN A 60 1.55 17.30 3.52
N LEU A 61 1.98 16.18 4.10
CA LEU A 61 3.00 16.14 5.16
C LEU A 61 4.43 16.25 4.60
N GLY A 62 4.59 16.31 3.27
CA GLY A 62 5.88 16.33 2.59
C GLY A 62 6.56 14.96 2.54
N CYS A 63 5.84 13.88 2.80
CA CYS A 63 6.34 12.52 2.58
C CYS A 63 6.44 12.20 1.07
N LYS A 64 7.13 11.12 0.74
CA LYS A 64 7.25 10.54 -0.60
C LYS A 64 6.59 9.16 -0.62
N PRO A 65 5.26 9.10 -0.68
CA PRO A 65 4.54 7.83 -0.61
C PRO A 65 4.65 7.05 -1.93
N PHE A 66 4.50 5.74 -1.85
CA PHE A 66 4.25 4.87 -3.01
C PHE A 66 3.30 3.73 -2.62
N LEU A 67 2.46 3.29 -3.56
CA LEU A 67 1.66 2.09 -3.36
C LEU A 67 2.53 0.86 -3.57
N PHE A 68 2.39 -0.13 -2.69
CA PHE A 68 3.21 -1.33 -2.73
C PHE A 68 2.37 -2.60 -2.55
N ASP A 69 2.65 -3.64 -3.33
CA ASP A 69 2.24 -5.00 -3.00
C ASP A 69 3.15 -6.07 -3.61
N THR A 70 2.88 -7.33 -3.26
CA THR A 70 3.58 -8.51 -3.80
C THR A 70 2.56 -9.51 -4.38
N PRO A 71 2.94 -10.30 -5.39
CA PRO A 71 2.13 -11.42 -5.86
C PRO A 71 1.84 -12.45 -4.75
N VAL A 72 0.83 -13.28 -5.00
CA VAL A 72 0.42 -14.39 -4.13
C VAL A 72 0.70 -15.73 -4.79
N LYS A 73 0.91 -16.79 -4.01
CA LYS A 73 1.23 -18.12 -4.55
C LYS A 73 0.01 -18.86 -5.11
N TYR A 74 -1.21 -18.52 -4.68
CA TYR A 74 -2.42 -19.14 -5.21
C TYR A 74 -2.77 -18.60 -6.59
N TYR A 75 -3.50 -19.39 -7.37
CA TYR A 75 -3.95 -18.98 -8.71
C TYR A 75 -4.97 -17.85 -8.63
N GLY A 76 -4.85 -16.90 -9.56
CA GLY A 76 -5.72 -15.73 -9.65
C GLY A 76 -4.99 -14.55 -10.29
N SER A 77 -5.67 -13.40 -10.36
CA SER A 77 -5.14 -12.16 -10.93
C SER A 77 -3.84 -11.70 -10.27
N ARG A 78 -3.63 -11.99 -8.98
CA ARG A 78 -2.41 -11.64 -8.24
C ARG A 78 -1.30 -12.70 -8.29
N HIS A 79 -1.46 -13.77 -9.07
CA HIS A 79 -0.53 -14.90 -9.05
C HIS A 79 0.89 -14.54 -9.56
N THR A 80 0.95 -13.73 -10.61
CA THR A 80 2.21 -13.26 -11.18
C THR A 80 2.29 -11.75 -11.09
N LYS A 81 3.51 -11.19 -11.04
CA LYS A 81 3.71 -9.74 -11.10
C LYS A 81 2.98 -9.11 -12.30
N GLN A 82 3.19 -9.67 -13.49
CA GLN A 82 2.59 -9.16 -14.72
C GLN A 82 1.05 -9.19 -14.72
N SER A 83 0.46 -10.31 -14.30
CA SER A 83 -1.01 -10.42 -14.20
C SER A 83 -1.57 -9.43 -13.19
N TYR A 84 -0.85 -9.24 -12.08
CA TYR A 84 -1.24 -8.32 -11.03
C TYR A 84 -1.17 -6.87 -11.54
N GLU A 85 -0.05 -6.44 -12.12
CA GLU A 85 0.11 -5.09 -12.68
C GLU A 85 -1.00 -4.75 -13.69
N ASN A 86 -1.36 -5.71 -14.54
CA ASN A 86 -2.46 -5.55 -15.49
C ASN A 86 -3.80 -5.32 -14.79
N THR A 87 -4.11 -6.12 -13.77
CA THR A 87 -5.38 -5.99 -13.03
C THR A 87 -5.42 -4.71 -12.19
N ALA A 88 -4.33 -4.37 -11.49
CA ALA A 88 -4.21 -3.11 -10.74
C ALA A 88 -4.41 -1.89 -11.65
N SER A 89 -3.83 -1.91 -12.86
CA SER A 89 -3.98 -0.85 -13.85
C SER A 89 -5.44 -0.72 -14.34
N LYS A 90 -6.11 -1.84 -14.64
CA LYS A 90 -7.55 -1.85 -15.01
C LYS A 90 -8.43 -1.27 -13.91
N HIS A 91 -8.02 -1.43 -12.66
CA HIS A 91 -8.71 -0.87 -11.50
C HIS A 91 -8.36 0.60 -11.22
N GLY A 92 -7.48 1.20 -12.01
CA GLY A 92 -7.11 2.61 -11.89
C GLY A 92 -5.96 2.87 -10.92
N PHE A 93 -5.27 1.84 -10.41
CA PHE A 93 -4.02 1.98 -9.64
C PHE A 93 -2.84 2.21 -10.58
N THR A 94 -2.84 3.37 -11.23
CA THR A 94 -1.73 3.83 -12.08
C THR A 94 -1.06 5.02 -11.42
N MET A 95 0.21 5.26 -11.78
CA MET A 95 0.96 6.42 -11.27
C MET A 95 0.21 7.73 -11.52
N THR A 96 -0.33 7.90 -12.74
CA THR A 96 -1.10 9.08 -13.13
C THR A 96 -2.35 9.28 -12.26
N ASN A 97 -3.10 8.21 -11.99
CA ASN A 97 -4.35 8.33 -11.23
C ASN A 97 -4.10 8.55 -9.74
N MET A 98 -3.09 7.89 -9.18
CA MET A 98 -2.76 7.93 -7.75
C MET A 98 -1.90 9.13 -7.37
N GLY A 99 -1.13 9.69 -8.31
CA GLY A 99 -0.19 10.77 -8.04
C GLY A 99 1.05 10.32 -7.25
N CYS A 100 1.36 9.03 -7.27
CA CYS A 100 2.54 8.43 -6.66
C CYS A 100 2.93 7.14 -7.42
N PRO A 101 4.16 6.63 -7.27
CA PRO A 101 4.54 5.34 -7.86
C PRO A 101 3.64 4.21 -7.36
N VAL A 102 3.35 3.25 -8.24
CA VAL A 102 2.65 2.01 -7.92
C VAL A 102 3.61 0.87 -8.22
N LEU A 103 4.03 0.16 -7.18
CA LEU A 103 5.05 -0.88 -7.26
C LEU A 103 4.45 -2.23 -6.87
N ILE A 104 4.54 -3.19 -7.79
CA ILE A 104 4.29 -4.61 -7.51
C ILE A 104 5.64 -5.32 -7.67
N SER A 105 6.12 -5.93 -6.59
CA SER A 105 7.42 -6.60 -6.56
C SER A 105 7.28 -8.09 -6.29
N ASP A 106 8.00 -8.89 -7.06
CA ASP A 106 8.17 -10.33 -6.86
C ASP A 106 9.61 -10.70 -6.43
N ASP A 107 10.45 -9.71 -6.16
CA ASP A 107 11.80 -9.92 -5.64
C ASP A 107 11.80 -10.09 -4.12
N TYR A 108 12.63 -11.01 -3.65
CA TYR A 108 12.69 -11.38 -2.25
C TYR A 108 14.12 -11.64 -1.77
N VAL A 109 14.27 -11.52 -0.46
CA VAL A 109 15.42 -12.01 0.30
C VAL A 109 14.97 -13.11 1.23
N VAL A 110 15.88 -14.03 1.54
CA VAL A 110 15.62 -15.10 2.51
C VAL A 110 16.05 -14.62 3.89
N VAL A 111 15.10 -14.51 4.81
CA VAL A 111 15.32 -14.17 6.21
C VAL A 111 15.22 -15.44 7.06
N LYS A 112 16.27 -15.72 7.84
CA LYS A 112 16.28 -16.85 8.77
C LYS A 112 15.58 -16.44 10.06
N THR A 113 14.50 -17.15 10.40
CA THR A 113 13.82 -17.04 11.69
C THR A 113 14.31 -18.15 12.64
N LYS A 114 13.78 -18.17 13.87
CA LYS A 114 14.09 -19.23 14.84
C LYS A 114 13.76 -20.64 14.33
N HIS A 115 12.70 -20.78 13.53
CA HIS A 115 12.16 -22.09 13.16
C HIS A 115 12.23 -22.39 11.65
N MET A 116 12.38 -21.37 10.81
CA MET A 116 12.32 -21.53 9.36
C MET A 116 12.97 -20.36 8.62
N ASN A 117 13.27 -20.59 7.35
CA ASN A 117 13.59 -19.53 6.41
C ASN A 117 12.30 -18.98 5.81
N VAL A 118 12.19 -17.66 5.68
CA VAL A 118 11.04 -16.99 5.05
C VAL A 118 11.51 -16.09 3.92
N GLU A 119 10.74 -16.06 2.84
CA GLU A 119 10.93 -15.11 1.73
C GLU A 119 10.23 -13.80 2.09
N VAL A 120 10.98 -12.71 2.16
CA VAL A 120 10.47 -11.37 2.45
C VAL A 120 10.77 -10.48 1.26
N SER A 121 9.82 -9.61 0.87
CA SER A 121 10.04 -8.60 -0.17
C SER A 121 11.37 -7.88 0.04
N ARG A 122 12.22 -7.87 -1.00
CA ARG A 122 13.50 -7.16 -0.94
C ARG A 122 13.30 -5.67 -0.70
N ASP A 123 12.33 -5.07 -1.39
CA ASP A 123 12.03 -3.63 -1.30
C ASP A 123 11.68 -3.21 0.14
N LEU A 124 10.96 -4.06 0.88
CA LEU A 124 10.61 -3.77 2.26
C LEU A 124 11.72 -4.12 3.25
N ALA A 125 12.54 -5.14 2.95
CA ALA A 125 13.66 -5.52 3.81
C ALA A 125 14.80 -4.50 3.79
N GLN A 126 14.85 -3.66 2.76
CA GLN A 126 15.88 -2.63 2.57
C GLN A 126 15.37 -1.19 2.85
N ALA A 127 14.10 -1.03 3.22
CA ALA A 127 13.45 0.26 3.47
C ALA A 127 13.60 0.74 4.92
#